data_AF-A0A9D7EGW2-F1
#
_entry.id   AF-A0A9D7EGW2-F1
#
_cell.length_a   1.000
_cell.length_b   1.000
_cell.length_c   1.000
_cell.angle_alpha   90.00
_cell.angle_beta   90.00
_cell.angle_gamma   90.00
#
_symmetry.space_group_name_H-M   'P 1'
#
loop_
_entity.id
_entity.type
_entity.pdbx_description
1 polymer ?
#
loop_
_entity_poly.entity_id
_entity_poly.type
_entity_poly.pdbx_seq_one_letter_code
_entity_poly.pdbx_strand_id
1 'polypeptide(L)' 'MQGDAKLVSVPGVDGSMGFLDNHAPLIAVLKAGDVKVTLADGKCSSSRSRAALWR' A
#
# COMPACT_ATOMS: atom_id res chain seq x y z
N MET A 1 3.64 5.92 13.34
CA MET A 1 3.85 7.25 12.74
C MET A 1 2.77 7.44 11.68
N GLN A 2 2.23 8.64 11.57
CA GLN A 2 1.17 9.02 10.63
C GLN A 2 1.71 10.16 9.77
N GLY A 3 1.34 10.21 8.49
CA GLY A 3 1.80 11.24 7.55
C GLY A 3 1.14 11.09 6.19
N ASP A 4 1.10 12.18 5.43
CA ASP A 4 0.43 12.24 4.13
C ASP A 4 1.23 11.50 3.04
N ALA A 5 0.55 10.59 2.36
CA ALA A 5 1.10 9.82 1.25
C ALA A 5 0.62 10.39 -0.09
N LYS A 6 1.54 10.52 -1.05
CA LYS A 6 1.25 10.90 -2.44
C LYS A 6 0.92 9.68 -3.32
N LEU A 7 1.56 8.55 -3.01
CA LEU A 7 1.34 7.28 -3.69
C LEU A 7 1.53 6.12 -2.71
N VAL A 8 0.59 5.19 -2.71
CA VAL A 8 0.71 3.91 -1.99
C VAL A 8 0.64 2.77 -2.99
N SER A 9 1.63 1.88 -2.99
CA SER A 9 1.62 0.68 -3.83
C SER A 9 1.59 -0.58 -2.98
N VAL A 10 0.68 -1.48 -3.31
CA VAL A 10 0.44 -2.72 -2.57
C VAL A 10 0.18 -3.91 -3.51
N PRO A 11 0.48 -5.13 -3.06
CA PRO A 11 0.15 -6.34 -3.80
C PRO A 11 -1.30 -6.75 -3.55
N GLY A 12 -2.15 -6.61 -4.57
CA GLY A 12 -3.47 -7.22 -4.63
C GLY A 12 -3.42 -8.70 -4.99
N VAL A 13 -4.56 -9.38 -4.83
CA VAL A 13 -4.72 -10.78 -5.25
C VAL A 13 -4.52 -10.94 -6.76
N ASP A 14 -5.08 -10.04 -7.56
CA ASP A 14 -5.04 -10.10 -9.03
C ASP A 14 -3.88 -9.30 -9.67
N GLY A 15 -3.05 -8.66 -8.86
CA GLY A 15 -1.94 -7.84 -9.36
C GLY A 15 -1.52 -6.73 -8.40
N SER A 16 -0.47 -5.98 -8.76
CA SER A 16 -0.04 -4.80 -7.99
C SER A 16 -0.93 -3.60 -8.29
N MET A 17 -1.31 -2.86 -7.25
CA MET A 17 -2.11 -1.64 -7.36
C MET A 17 -1.33 -0.43 -6.85
N GLY A 18 -1.70 0.76 -7.34
CA GLY A 18 -1.20 2.05 -6.90
C GLY A 18 -2.36 2.99 -6.61
N PHE A 19 -2.36 3.59 -5.41
CA PHE A 19 -3.35 4.56 -4.97
C PHE A 19 -2.72 5.94 -4.96
N LEU A 20 -3.20 6.80 -5.86
CA LEU A 20 -2.86 8.22 -5.90
C LEU A 20 -3.84 9.03 -5.05
N ASP A 21 -3.51 10.30 -4.88
CA ASP A 21 -4.42 11.26 -4.27
C ASP A 21 -5.75 11.34 -5.04
N ASN A 22 -6.84 11.50 -4.30
CA ASN A 22 -8.21 11.58 -4.82
C ASN A 22 -8.67 10.36 -5.67
N HIS A 23 -8.15 9.15 -5.42
CA HIS A 23 -8.75 7.93 -5.97
C HIS A 23 -10.14 7.68 -5.36
N ALA A 24 -11.05 7.07 -6.13
CA ALA A 24 -12.39 6.73 -5.65
C ALA A 24 -12.35 5.71 -4.49
N PRO A 25 -13.33 5.71 -3.57
CA PRO A 25 -13.40 4.71 -2.49
C PRO A 25 -13.39 3.29 -3.04
N LEU A 26 -12.55 2.43 -2.45
CA LEU A 26 -12.37 1.05 -2.89
C LEU A 26 -12.24 0.12 -1.68
N ILE A 27 -12.80 -1.09 -1.81
CA ILE A 27 -12.49 -2.23 -0.96
C ILE A 27 -11.81 -3.28 -1.84
N ALA A 28 -10.64 -3.76 -1.44
CA ALA A 28 -9.88 -4.77 -2.17
C ALA A 28 -9.21 -5.76 -1.21
N VAL A 29 -9.03 -7.00 -1.67
CA VAL A 29 -8.27 -8.03 -0.95
C VAL A 29 -6.80 -7.90 -1.33
N LEU A 30 -5.93 -7.80 -0.32
CA LEU A 30 -4.49 -7.71 -0.49
C LEU A 30 -3.83 -9.03 -0.07
N LYS A 31 -2.74 -9.39 -0.74
CA LYS A 31 -1.88 -10.50 -0.33
C LYS A 31 -0.67 -9.99 0.46
N ALA A 32 0.04 -10.89 1.13
CA ALA A 32 1.30 -10.54 1.78
C ALA A 32 2.35 -10.13 0.74
N GLY A 33 3.16 -9.12 1.06
CA GLY A 33 4.23 -8.65 0.20
C GLY A 33 4.69 -7.24 0.51
N ASP A 34 5.41 -6.61 -0.41
CA ASP A 34 5.98 -5.28 -0.19
C ASP A 34 4.94 -4.17 -0.37
N VAL A 35 4.78 -3.36 0.68
CA VAL A 35 4.02 -2.11 0.70
C VAL A 35 4.99 -0.95 0.53
N LYS A 36 4.82 -0.17 -0.53
CA LYS A 36 5.64 1.01 -0.81
C LYS A 36 4.80 2.27 -0.64
N VAL A 37 5.32 3.24 0.11
CA VAL A 37 4.67 4.52 0.37
C VAL A 37 5.62 5.63 -0.04
N THR A 38 5.19 6.43 -1.00
CA THR A 38 5.85 7.69 -1.39
C THR A 38 5.15 8.84 -0.69
N LEU A 39 5.89 9.55 0.15
CA LEU A 39 5.42 10.73 0.88
C LEU A 39 5.41 11.96 -0.03
N ALA A 40 4.69 13.01 0.39
CA ALA A 40 4.61 14.27 -0.36
C ALA A 40 5.99 14.94 -0.60
N ASP A 41 6.95 14.74 0.32
CA ASP A 41 8.33 15.26 0.22
C ASP A 41 9.23 14.43 -0.72
N GLY A 42 8.68 13.42 -1.39
CA GLY A 42 9.40 12.54 -2.31
C GLY A 42 10.16 11.40 -1.63
N LYS A 43 10.15 11.29 -0.30
CA LYS A 43 10.73 10.13 0.39
C LYS A 43 9.91 8.88 0.09
N CYS A 44 10.60 7.79 -0.18
CA CYS A 44 9.98 6.49 -0.43
C CYS A 44 10.36 5.55 0.71
N SER A 45 9.36 4.94 1.33
CA SER A 45 9.52 3.92 2.37
C SER A 45 8.90 2.61 1.88
N SER A 46 9.58 1.49 2.11
CA SER A 46 9.09 0.17 1.78
C SER A 46 9.04 -0.69 3.03
N SER A 47 7.93 -1.37 3.26
CA SER A 47 7.75 -2.31 4.37
C SER A 47 7.14 -3.61 3.85
N ARG A 48 7.55 -4.75 4.40
CA ARG A 48 7.01 -6.05 3.99
C ARG A 48 5.87 -6.46 4.90
N SER A 49 4.66 -6.58 4.34
CA SER A 49 3.50 -7.14 5.03
C SER A 49 3.63 -8.66 5.14
N ARG A 50 3.23 -9.20 6.29
CA ARG A 50 3.21 -10.64 6.53
C ARG A 50 1.80 -11.17 6.34
N ALA A 51 1.69 -12.41 5.87
CA ALA A 51 0.41 -13.11 5.88
C ALA A 51 -0.03 -13.29 7.33
N ALA A 52 -1.24 -12.83 7.65
CA ALA A 52 -1.85 -13.13 8.93
C ALA A 52 -2.23 -14.62 8.94
N LEU A 53 -1.43 -15.43 9.60
CA LEU A 53 -1.77 -16.81 9.93
C LEU A 53 -2.58 -16.78 11.22
N TRP A 54 -3.89 -16.60 11.09
CA TRP A 54 -4.80 -16.74 12.21
C TRP A 54 -4.97 -18.24 12.50
N ARG A 55 -4.56 -18.65 13.70
CA ARG A 55 -4.83 -19.95 14.32
C ARG A 55 -5.79 -19.74 15.47
#